data_AF-A0A3D3EQS9-F1
#
_entry.id   AF-A0A3D3EQS9-F1
#
_cell.length_a   1.000
_cell.length_b   1.000
_cell.length_c   1.000
_cell.angle_alpha   90.00
_cell.angle_beta   90.00
_cell.angle_gamma   90.00
#
_symmetry.space_group_name_H-M   'P 1'
#
loop_
_entity.id
_entity.type
_entity.pdbx_description
1 polymer ?
#
loop_
_entity_poly.entity_id
_entity_poly.type
_entity_poly.pdbx_seq_one_letter_code
_entity_poly.pdbx_strand_id
1 'polypeptide(L)'
;MWNNTSEYFDIPMVNSQYLYETDTVPFLQIVLKGNIDYYAPYANQGFYSTNSILKMIEYGAYPSFVVTESLNYELTDTPQVDRFTVNFDDWKSSIINIYQKINEALLPVEGAKIIDHKVMVPGIVRVSYDNGINLYVNYTAEDSVVENETIPAHGFSVVER
;
A
#
# COMPACT_ATOMS: atom_id res chain seq x y z
N MET A 1 -13.92 -13.84 15.82
CA MET A 1 -13.20 -12.69 15.25
C MET A 1 -13.58 -12.53 13.79
N TRP A 2 -13.26 -13.48 12.89
CA TRP A 2 -13.61 -13.40 11.46
C TRP A 2 -15.11 -13.23 11.15
N ASN A 3 -16.01 -13.82 11.93
CA ASN A 3 -17.46 -13.61 11.76
C ASN A 3 -17.98 -12.26 12.30
N ASN A 4 -17.11 -11.45 12.93
CA ASN A 4 -17.49 -10.23 13.66
C ASN A 4 -16.69 -8.98 13.23
N THR A 5 -15.78 -9.10 12.26
CA THR A 5 -14.92 -8.00 11.78
C THR A 5 -14.93 -8.02 10.26
N SER A 6 -15.47 -6.95 9.65
CA SER A 6 -15.55 -6.81 8.19
C SER A 6 -14.25 -6.23 7.60
N GLU A 7 -13.62 -5.30 8.32
CA GLU A 7 -12.51 -4.49 7.81
C GLU A 7 -11.48 -4.20 8.91
N TYR A 8 -10.22 -3.99 8.53
CA TYR A 8 -9.12 -3.57 9.41
C TYR A 8 -8.59 -2.20 8.96
N PHE A 9 -8.67 -1.17 9.81
CA PHE A 9 -8.06 0.13 9.55
C PHE A 9 -6.72 0.31 10.28
N ASP A 10 -5.83 1.13 9.73
CA ASP A 10 -4.53 1.46 10.32
C ASP A 10 -3.63 0.21 10.50
N ILE A 11 -3.57 -0.63 9.47
CA ILE A 11 -2.75 -1.84 9.51
C ILE A 11 -1.26 -1.47 9.55
N PRO A 12 -0.41 -2.17 10.33
CA PRO A 12 1.01 -1.91 10.36
C PRO A 12 1.67 -2.08 8.99
N MET A 13 2.25 -1.00 8.45
CA MET A 13 2.92 -0.97 7.15
C MET A 13 4.45 -0.90 7.24
N VAL A 14 5.00 -0.64 8.42
CA VAL A 14 6.43 -0.50 8.69
C VAL A 14 6.82 -1.31 9.92
N ASN A 15 8.09 -1.71 9.98
CA ASN A 15 8.68 -2.29 11.18
C ASN A 15 9.10 -1.19 12.18
N SER A 16 9.68 -1.60 13.30
CA SER A 16 10.12 -0.68 14.35
C SER A 16 11.43 0.04 14.02
N GLN A 17 12.05 -0.28 12.87
CA GLN A 17 13.33 0.23 12.39
C GLN A 17 14.47 0.06 13.41
N TYR A 18 14.44 -0.99 14.22
CA TYR A 18 15.57 -1.31 15.09
C TYR A 18 16.79 -1.68 14.24
N LEU A 19 17.99 -1.36 14.74
CA LEU A 19 19.27 -1.49 14.02
C LEU A 19 19.58 -2.91 13.48
N TYR A 20 18.84 -3.92 13.96
CA TYR A 20 19.00 -5.33 13.60
C TYR A 20 17.87 -5.87 12.70
N GLU A 21 16.90 -5.03 12.33
CA GLU A 21 15.83 -5.37 11.40
C GLU A 21 16.26 -5.00 9.98
N THR A 22 16.38 -5.98 9.10
CA THR A 22 16.78 -5.74 7.71
C THR A 22 15.57 -5.43 6.83
N ASP A 23 14.60 -6.34 6.77
CA ASP A 23 13.44 -6.25 5.89
C ASP A 23 12.13 -6.42 6.66
N THR A 24 11.08 -5.70 6.23
CA THR A 24 9.72 -5.88 6.77
C THR A 24 9.02 -6.96 5.96
N VAL A 25 8.49 -7.98 6.64
CA VAL A 25 7.67 -9.04 6.03
C VAL A 25 6.18 -8.76 6.31
N PRO A 26 5.29 -8.76 5.30
CA PRO A 26 3.85 -8.49 5.47
C PRO A 26 3.09 -9.67 6.09
N PHE A 27 3.52 -10.18 7.25
CA PHE A 27 2.95 -11.40 7.83
C PHE A 27 1.44 -11.30 8.05
N LEU A 28 0.96 -10.20 8.64
CA LEU A 28 -0.46 -10.04 8.89
C LEU A 28 -1.24 -9.99 7.57
N GLN A 29 -0.77 -9.22 6.59
CA GLN A 29 -1.40 -9.08 5.30
C GLN A 29 -1.44 -10.40 4.51
N ILE A 30 -0.38 -11.21 4.58
CA ILE A 30 -0.35 -12.58 4.00
C ILE A 30 -1.50 -13.42 4.59
N VAL A 31 -1.78 -13.30 5.89
CA VAL A 31 -2.86 -14.03 6.56
C VAL A 31 -4.25 -13.46 6.23
N LEU A 32 -4.38 -12.13 6.14
CA LEU A 32 -5.67 -11.45 5.99
C LEU A 32 -6.18 -11.42 4.55
N LYS A 33 -5.29 -11.29 3.55
CA LYS A 33 -5.66 -11.06 2.15
C LYS A 33 -6.55 -12.17 1.61
N GLY A 34 -7.63 -11.77 0.94
CA GLY A 34 -8.67 -12.67 0.44
C GLY A 34 -9.72 -13.08 1.48
N ASN A 35 -9.63 -12.61 2.74
CA ASN A 35 -10.63 -12.90 3.78
C ASN A 35 -11.30 -11.63 4.33
N ILE A 36 -10.55 -10.56 4.57
CA ILE A 36 -11.08 -9.24 4.96
C ILE A 36 -10.32 -8.14 4.24
N ASP A 37 -10.98 -7.00 4.06
CA ASP A 37 -10.35 -5.80 3.54
C ASP A 37 -9.57 -5.09 4.65
N TYR A 38 -8.42 -4.53 4.28
CA TYR A 38 -7.58 -3.81 5.22
C TYR A 38 -6.94 -2.58 4.58
N TYR A 39 -6.82 -1.54 5.39
CA TYR A 39 -6.43 -0.21 4.97
C TYR A 39 -5.15 0.22 5.68
N ALA A 40 -4.25 0.81 4.91
CA ALA A 40 -3.05 1.46 5.43
C ALA A 40 -3.40 2.66 6.34
N PRO A 41 -2.45 3.17 7.13
CA PRO A 41 -2.58 4.45 7.81
C PRO A 41 -2.92 5.58 6.83
N TYR A 42 -3.48 6.68 7.33
CA TYR A 42 -3.89 7.80 6.49
C TYR A 42 -2.71 8.33 5.66
N ALA A 43 -2.80 8.22 4.33
CA ALA A 43 -1.72 8.62 3.45
C ALA A 43 -1.36 10.09 3.65
N ASN A 44 -2.37 10.95 3.80
CA ASN A 44 -2.19 12.37 4.04
C ASN A 44 -1.77 12.77 5.47
N GLN A 45 -1.49 11.80 6.35
CA GLN A 45 -0.95 12.03 7.69
C GLN A 45 0.46 11.41 7.82
N GLY A 46 1.32 11.65 6.83
CA GLY A 46 2.73 11.25 6.87
C GLY A 46 3.07 9.92 6.17
N PHE A 47 2.09 9.21 5.62
CA PHE A 47 2.30 7.98 4.84
C PHE A 47 2.15 8.22 3.32
N TYR A 48 2.75 9.31 2.82
CA TYR A 48 2.67 9.74 1.42
C TYR A 48 4.05 9.83 0.76
N SER A 49 4.40 8.79 0.00
CA SER A 49 5.55 8.75 -0.91
C SER A 49 5.33 7.70 -1.99
N THR A 50 6.11 7.73 -3.07
CA THR A 50 6.09 6.66 -4.08
C THR A 50 6.35 5.30 -3.45
N ASN A 51 7.29 5.21 -2.50
CA ASN A 51 7.58 3.97 -1.79
C ASN A 51 6.42 3.53 -0.91
N SER A 52 5.70 4.45 -0.25
CA SER A 52 4.50 4.13 0.53
C SER A 52 3.39 3.53 -0.35
N ILE A 53 3.22 4.06 -1.57
CA ILE A 53 2.26 3.54 -2.55
C ILE A 53 2.67 2.14 -3.02
N LEU A 54 3.94 1.96 -3.38
CA LEU A 54 4.48 0.65 -3.74
C LEU A 54 4.36 -0.36 -2.58
N LYS A 55 4.52 0.10 -1.33
CA LYS A 55 4.36 -0.74 -0.14
C LYS A 55 2.92 -1.17 0.07
N MET A 56 1.95 -0.28 -0.16
CA MET A 56 0.52 -0.65 -0.18
C MET A 56 0.23 -1.72 -1.24
N ILE A 57 0.80 -1.56 -2.44
CA ILE A 57 0.68 -2.54 -3.53
C ILE A 57 1.30 -3.89 -3.13
N GLU A 58 2.55 -3.89 -2.66
CA GLU A 58 3.25 -5.10 -2.20
C GLU A 58 2.45 -5.84 -1.11
N TYR A 59 1.84 -5.10 -0.19
CA TYR A 59 1.15 -5.67 0.96
C TYR A 59 -0.33 -5.94 0.69
N GLY A 60 -0.85 -5.60 -0.50
CA GLY A 60 -2.27 -5.72 -0.81
C GLY A 60 -3.17 -4.84 0.06
N ALA A 61 -2.63 -3.76 0.64
CA ALA A 61 -3.36 -2.84 1.52
C ALA A 61 -4.01 -1.71 0.73
N TYR A 62 -5.25 -1.36 1.09
CA TYR A 62 -5.97 -0.28 0.44
C TYR A 62 -5.60 1.09 1.03
N PRO A 63 -5.66 2.17 0.24
CA PRO A 63 -5.35 3.50 0.75
C PRO A 63 -6.46 4.01 1.65
N SER A 64 -6.10 4.80 2.66
CA SER A 64 -7.05 5.55 3.49
C SER A 64 -6.65 7.01 3.58
N PHE A 65 -7.64 7.88 3.81
CA PHE A 65 -7.47 9.32 3.89
C PHE A 65 -8.39 9.89 4.96
N VAL A 66 -7.96 10.99 5.57
CA VAL A 66 -8.81 11.80 6.45
C VAL A 66 -8.92 13.20 5.86
N VAL A 67 -10.14 13.67 5.58
CA VAL A 67 -10.34 14.96 4.90
C VAL A 67 -11.39 15.81 5.60
N THR A 68 -11.30 17.12 5.42
CA THR A 68 -12.25 18.14 5.89
C THR A 68 -12.56 19.13 4.78
N GLU A 69 -13.72 19.79 4.86
CA GLU A 69 -14.08 20.91 4.00
C GLU A 69 -13.37 22.21 4.42
N SER A 70 -13.04 22.34 5.71
CA SER A 70 -12.42 23.55 6.27
C SER A 70 -11.05 23.85 5.67
N LEU A 71 -10.71 25.14 5.60
CA LEU A 71 -9.37 25.55 5.22
C LEU A 71 -8.40 25.21 6.35
N ASN A 72 -7.18 24.76 6.03
CA ASN A 72 -6.24 24.28 7.05
C ASN A 72 -5.94 25.34 8.14
N TYR A 73 -5.97 26.64 7.81
CA TYR A 73 -5.76 27.70 8.79
C TYR A 73 -6.90 27.82 9.82
N GLU A 74 -8.10 27.35 9.51
CA GLU A 74 -9.26 27.35 10.42
C GLU A 74 -9.16 26.27 11.50
N LEU A 75 -8.24 25.30 11.31
CA LEU A 75 -7.93 24.29 12.32
C LEU A 75 -6.92 24.81 13.36
N THR A 76 -6.29 25.94 13.10
CA THR A 76 -5.42 26.64 14.08
C THR A 76 -6.27 27.01 15.29
N ASP A 77 -5.74 26.78 16.50
CA ASP A 77 -6.45 26.99 17.79
C ASP A 77 -7.63 26.04 18.07
N THR A 78 -7.76 24.93 17.32
CA THR A 78 -8.72 23.86 17.61
C THR A 78 -8.02 22.59 18.14
N PRO A 79 -8.74 21.66 18.79
CA PRO A 79 -8.19 20.35 19.15
C PRO A 79 -7.72 19.49 17.96
N GLN A 80 -7.99 19.92 16.71
CA GLN A 80 -7.56 19.24 15.49
C GLN A 80 -6.31 19.88 14.87
N VAL A 81 -5.63 20.78 15.59
CA VAL A 81 -4.42 21.49 15.12
C VAL A 81 -3.29 20.56 14.66
N ASP A 82 -3.21 19.36 15.22
CA ASP A 82 -2.21 18.35 14.84
C ASP A 82 -2.50 17.67 13.49
N ARG A 83 -3.66 17.93 12.86
CA ARG A 83 -4.02 17.43 11.53
C ARG A 83 -3.58 18.42 10.46
N PHE A 84 -2.35 18.25 10.00
CA PHE A 84 -1.81 19.05 8.91
C PHE A 84 -2.41 18.62 7.56
N THR A 85 -2.73 19.60 6.71
CA THR A 85 -3.16 19.43 5.30
C THR A 85 -4.25 18.37 5.11
N VAL A 86 -5.44 18.64 5.63
CA VAL A 86 -6.61 17.73 5.51
C VAL A 86 -7.72 18.30 4.62
N ASN A 87 -7.55 19.51 4.07
CA ASN A 87 -8.54 20.07 3.15
C ASN A 87 -8.78 19.15 1.94
N PHE A 88 -10.05 18.86 1.65
CA PHE A 88 -10.44 17.93 0.59
C PHE A 88 -10.04 18.42 -0.81
N ASP A 89 -10.22 19.71 -1.10
CA ASP A 89 -9.93 20.26 -2.43
C ASP A 89 -8.44 20.18 -2.76
N ASP A 90 -7.59 20.40 -1.75
CA ASP A 90 -6.13 20.24 -1.88
C ASP A 90 -5.73 18.77 -2.19
N TRP A 91 -6.42 17.80 -1.57
CA TRP A 91 -6.07 16.38 -1.66
C TRP A 91 -6.80 15.60 -2.75
N LYS A 92 -7.88 16.13 -3.30
CA LYS A 92 -8.76 15.42 -4.25
C LYS A 92 -7.98 14.80 -5.41
N SER A 93 -7.06 15.54 -6.01
CA SER A 93 -6.24 15.06 -7.14
C SER A 93 -5.32 13.91 -6.72
N SER A 94 -4.64 14.05 -5.58
CA SER A 94 -3.78 13.01 -5.00
C SER A 94 -4.55 11.76 -4.60
N ILE A 95 -5.75 11.90 -4.00
CA ILE A 95 -6.62 10.78 -3.65
C ILE A 95 -6.95 9.95 -4.89
N ILE A 96 -7.39 10.62 -5.96
CA ILE A 96 -7.73 9.95 -7.23
C ILE A 96 -6.50 9.23 -7.80
N ASN A 97 -5.35 9.89 -7.82
CA ASN A 97 -4.13 9.31 -8.39
C ASN A 97 -3.65 8.07 -7.59
N ILE A 98 -3.61 8.16 -6.26
CA ILE A 98 -3.21 7.05 -5.39
C ILE A 98 -4.19 5.89 -5.54
N TYR A 99 -5.50 6.17 -5.51
CA TYR A 99 -6.53 5.15 -5.69
C TYR A 99 -6.36 4.43 -7.02
N GLN A 100 -6.23 5.17 -8.13
CA GLN A 100 -6.07 4.58 -9.45
C GLN A 100 -4.83 3.68 -9.54
N LYS A 101 -3.69 4.14 -9.03
CA LYS A 101 -2.43 3.37 -9.08
C LYS A 101 -2.50 2.08 -8.26
N ILE A 102 -3.10 2.13 -7.07
CA ILE A 102 -3.25 0.93 -6.22
C ILE A 102 -4.30 0.00 -6.84
N ASN A 103 -5.41 0.54 -7.33
CA ASN A 103 -6.48 -0.24 -7.95
C ASN A 103 -5.99 -0.96 -9.21
N GLU A 104 -5.19 -0.31 -10.06
CA GLU A 104 -4.57 -0.94 -11.23
C GLU A 104 -3.76 -2.19 -10.85
N ALA A 105 -3.02 -2.13 -9.73
CA ALA A 105 -2.21 -3.26 -9.26
C ALA A 105 -3.04 -4.35 -8.56
N LEU A 106 -4.04 -3.96 -7.77
CA LEU A 106 -4.73 -4.86 -6.83
C LEU A 106 -6.07 -5.41 -7.35
N LEU A 107 -6.70 -4.77 -8.33
CA LEU A 107 -7.95 -5.24 -8.92
C LEU A 107 -7.85 -6.68 -9.47
N PRO A 108 -6.74 -7.10 -10.14
CA PRO A 108 -6.60 -8.48 -10.63
C PRO A 108 -6.50 -9.53 -9.52
N VAL A 109 -6.25 -9.12 -8.28
CA VAL A 109 -6.03 -9.99 -7.10
C VAL A 109 -7.04 -9.72 -6.00
N GLU A 110 -8.16 -9.10 -6.34
CA GLU A 110 -9.25 -8.87 -5.41
C GLU A 110 -9.91 -10.20 -5.01
N GLY A 111 -10.11 -10.39 -3.70
CA GLY A 111 -10.56 -11.67 -3.12
C GLY A 111 -9.55 -12.82 -3.16
N ALA A 112 -8.42 -12.67 -3.86
CA ALA A 112 -7.37 -13.69 -3.91
C ALA A 112 -6.50 -13.68 -2.65
N LYS A 113 -5.90 -14.82 -2.30
CA LYS A 113 -5.00 -14.97 -1.14
C LYS A 113 -3.55 -14.88 -1.57
N ILE A 114 -2.73 -14.23 -0.75
CA ILE A 114 -1.27 -14.26 -0.93
C ILE A 114 -0.77 -15.66 -0.52
N ILE A 115 -0.06 -16.33 -1.42
CA ILE A 115 0.51 -17.67 -1.20
C ILE A 115 2.04 -17.68 -1.13
N ASP A 116 2.69 -16.66 -1.69
CA ASP A 116 4.15 -16.49 -1.65
C ASP A 116 4.48 -14.99 -1.63
N HIS A 117 5.50 -14.62 -0.86
CA HIS A 117 6.12 -13.30 -0.87
C HIS A 117 7.62 -13.51 -0.89
N LYS A 118 8.28 -12.99 -1.93
CA LYS A 118 9.69 -13.26 -2.18
C LYS A 118 10.42 -12.03 -2.65
N VAL A 119 11.52 -11.69 -1.98
CA VAL A 119 12.51 -10.75 -2.49
C VAL A 119 13.33 -11.45 -3.57
N MET A 120 13.20 -11.00 -4.81
CA MET A 120 13.88 -11.60 -5.96
C MET A 120 15.34 -11.17 -6.02
N VAL A 121 15.55 -9.85 -5.89
CA VAL A 121 16.83 -9.17 -5.67
C VAL A 121 16.56 -7.95 -4.78
N PRO A 122 17.57 -7.34 -4.13
CA PRO A 122 17.34 -6.17 -3.29
C PRO A 122 16.54 -5.08 -4.02
N GLY A 123 15.40 -4.69 -3.46
CA GLY A 123 14.49 -3.70 -4.04
C GLY A 123 13.47 -4.24 -5.05
N ILE A 124 13.52 -5.52 -5.43
CA ILE A 124 12.53 -6.17 -6.32
C ILE A 124 11.82 -7.29 -5.58
N VAL A 125 10.50 -7.19 -5.45
CA VAL A 125 9.66 -8.14 -4.72
C VAL A 125 8.65 -8.77 -5.65
N ARG A 126 8.38 -10.06 -5.46
CA ARG A 126 7.28 -10.80 -6.07
C ARG A 126 6.29 -11.25 -4.99
N VAL A 127 5.00 -11.06 -5.27
CA VAL A 127 3.89 -11.56 -4.49
C VAL A 127 3.05 -12.47 -5.38
N SER A 128 2.90 -13.73 -5.00
CA SER A 128 2.08 -14.69 -5.75
C SER A 128 0.74 -14.88 -5.06
N TYR A 129 -0.32 -14.91 -5.85
CA TYR A 129 -1.69 -15.08 -5.40
C TYR A 129 -2.27 -16.43 -5.81
N ASP A 130 -3.20 -16.98 -5.03
CA ASP A 130 -3.83 -18.29 -5.28
C ASP A 130 -4.63 -18.37 -6.59
N ASN A 131 -5.07 -17.22 -7.13
CA ASN A 131 -5.76 -17.10 -8.40
C ASN A 131 -4.86 -17.17 -9.65
N GLY A 132 -3.56 -17.43 -9.48
CA GLY A 132 -2.61 -17.56 -10.59
C GLY A 132 -1.83 -16.29 -10.89
N ILE A 133 -2.12 -15.15 -10.26
CA ILE A 133 -1.43 -13.88 -10.55
C ILE A 133 -0.12 -13.75 -9.77
N ASN A 134 0.90 -13.22 -10.43
CA ASN A 134 2.10 -12.67 -9.82
C ASN A 134 2.09 -11.14 -9.93
N LEU A 135 2.28 -10.49 -8.79
CA LEU A 135 2.51 -9.05 -8.67
C LEU A 135 3.98 -8.81 -8.38
N TYR A 136 4.65 -8.03 -9.22
CA TYR A 136 6.01 -7.59 -9.01
C TYR A 136 6.06 -6.12 -8.63
N VAL A 137 6.95 -5.76 -7.72
CA VAL A 137 7.14 -4.38 -7.24
C VAL A 137 8.62 -4.03 -7.31
N ASN A 138 8.94 -2.88 -7.91
CA ASN A 138 10.29 -2.37 -8.06
C ASN A 138 10.47 -1.07 -7.29
N TYR A 139 11.27 -1.13 -6.22
CA TYR A 139 11.63 0.02 -5.37
C TYR A 139 12.87 0.77 -5.85
N THR A 140 13.56 0.26 -6.87
CA THR A 140 14.79 0.83 -7.39
C THR A 140 14.52 1.94 -8.41
N ALA A 141 15.54 2.74 -8.69
CA ALA A 141 15.48 3.86 -9.62
C ALA A 141 15.70 3.45 -11.08
N GLU A 142 15.88 2.16 -11.36
CA GLU A 142 16.12 1.60 -12.69
C GLU A 142 15.10 0.52 -13.02
N ASP A 143 14.80 0.37 -14.32
CA ASP A 143 13.99 -0.75 -14.79
C ASP A 143 14.71 -2.07 -14.52
N SER A 144 13.97 -3.08 -14.08
CA SER A 144 14.54 -4.38 -13.76
C SER A 144 13.87 -5.48 -14.57
N VAL A 145 14.63 -6.49 -14.97
CA VAL A 145 14.11 -7.67 -15.67
C VAL A 145 14.28 -8.89 -14.78
N VAL A 146 13.17 -9.49 -14.37
CA VAL A 146 13.15 -10.72 -13.57
C VAL A 146 12.17 -11.71 -14.18
N GLU A 147 12.54 -12.99 -14.28
CA GLU A 147 11.67 -14.04 -14.82
C GLU A 147 11.08 -13.71 -16.23
N ASN A 148 11.83 -12.98 -17.06
CA ASN A 148 11.45 -12.43 -18.38
C ASN A 148 10.42 -11.28 -18.37
N GLU A 149 10.11 -10.73 -17.20
CA GLU A 149 9.23 -9.57 -17.04
C GLU A 149 10.01 -8.30 -16.76
N THR A 150 9.70 -7.24 -17.50
CA THR A 150 10.26 -5.90 -17.29
C THR A 150 9.40 -5.13 -16.30
N ILE A 151 9.99 -4.74 -15.17
CA ILE A 151 9.32 -3.99 -14.11
C ILE A 151 9.89 -2.57 -14.11
N PRO A 152 9.08 -1.53 -14.38
CA PRO A 152 9.57 -0.17 -14.45
C PRO A 152 10.11 0.32 -13.11
N ALA A 153 11.10 1.23 -13.16
CA ALA A 153 11.63 1.93 -11.99
C ALA A 153 10.50 2.54 -11.15
N HIS A 154 10.53 2.36 -9.83
CA HIS A 154 9.49 2.83 -8.90
C HIS A 154 8.04 2.45 -9.33
N GLY A 155 7.89 1.27 -9.92
CA GLY A 155 6.65 0.78 -10.48
C GLY A 155 6.34 -0.66 -10.09
N PHE A 156 5.35 -1.22 -10.77
CA PHE A 156 4.88 -2.59 -10.58
C PHE A 156 4.51 -3.22 -11.92
N SER A 157 4.40 -4.54 -11.92
CA SER A 157 3.87 -5.33 -13.05
C SER A 157 2.99 -6.45 -12.52
N VAL A 158 1.90 -6.75 -13.22
CA VAL A 158 0.94 -7.80 -12.87
C VAL A 158 0.85 -8.78 -14.02
N VAL A 159 1.12 -10.06 -13.77
CA VAL A 159 1.14 -11.09 -14.81
C VAL A 159 0.46 -12.37 -14.36
N GLU A 160 -0.13 -13.09 -15.30
CA GLU A 160 -0.63 -14.46 -15.09
C GLU A 160 0.54 -15.45 -15.13
N ARG A 161 0.50 -16.47 -14.26
CA ARG A 161 1.48 -17.56 -14.20
C ARG A 161 1.23 -18.66 -15.22
#